data_AF-A0AAD8ITW7-F1
#
_entry.id   AF-A0AAD8ITW7-F1
#
_cell.length_a   1.000
_cell.length_b   1.000
_cell.length_c   1.000
_cell.angle_alpha   90.00
_cell.angle_beta   90.00
_cell.angle_gamma   90.00
#
_symmetry.space_group_name_H-M   'P 1'
#
loop_
_entity.id
_entity.type
_entity.pdbx_description
1 polymer ?
#
loop_
_entity_poly.entity_id
_entity_poly.type
_entity_poly.pdbx_seq_one_letter_code
_entity_poly.pdbx_strand_id
1 'polypeptide(L)'
;MLRGTSSGIGNAATALSLTVNNVGYILRRHLRIHSFTWIDCPKALRNLLAVIRMLWPDGCVGVKEIDRKFPKFWDDCIDEFLQYYTWDPKFATKDEARASILAVLRDKLRRALADDKKRADAQKKAGETYAQHRPLYMKPGVWSRIAKYWESEEFKKKSETGKKARKAVKLPHTSGARSFDRRRRDYFAKHGKPGSVIVYKDCHTLKNKDRMGEWITEAAKDIIIPPQWFCNVVQTRIISHYLGKVEKIDINLVIARCHCYALGYLSIYDASVYKCWIPGMV
;
A
#
# COMPACT_ATOMS: atom_id res chain seq x y z
N MET A 1 76.88 4.44 -44.49
CA MET A 1 77.62 3.20 -44.16
C MET A 1 78.06 3.34 -42.71
N LEU A 2 77.74 2.54 -41.68
CA LEU A 2 77.22 1.17 -41.43
C LEU A 2 76.37 1.24 -40.11
N ARG A 3 75.14 0.71 -39.98
CA ARG A 3 74.72 -0.63 -39.41
C ARG A 3 75.62 -1.16 -38.27
N GLY A 4 75.17 -1.72 -37.14
CA GLY A 4 73.89 -2.07 -36.48
C GLY A 4 74.17 -2.14 -34.94
N THR A 5 73.31 -2.55 -34.00
CA THR A 5 72.37 -3.68 -33.91
C THR A 5 71.39 -3.52 -32.71
N SER A 6 70.19 -4.12 -32.84
CA SER A 6 69.24 -4.71 -31.86
C SER A 6 69.52 -4.60 -30.34
N SER A 7 68.55 -4.47 -29.41
CA SER A 7 67.36 -5.31 -29.18
C SER A 7 66.58 -4.85 -27.93
N GLY A 8 65.27 -5.12 -27.88
CA GLY A 8 64.50 -5.29 -26.63
C GLY A 8 63.60 -4.12 -26.24
N ILE A 9 62.53 -3.85 -27.00
CA ILE A 9 61.15 -4.23 -26.65
C ILE A 9 61.03 -5.00 -25.32
N GLY A 10 60.51 -4.35 -24.30
CA GLY A 10 60.05 -5.00 -23.08
C GLY A 10 60.38 -4.20 -21.83
N ASN A 11 59.68 -3.09 -21.58
CA ASN A 11 59.52 -2.51 -20.23
C ASN A 11 58.44 -1.40 -20.12
N ALA A 12 57.42 -1.42 -20.97
CA ALA A 12 56.25 -0.53 -20.83
C ALA A 12 54.94 -1.28 -20.53
N ALA A 13 54.84 -2.57 -20.88
CA ALA A 13 53.62 -3.36 -20.68
C ALA A 13 53.43 -3.85 -19.23
N THR A 14 54.51 -4.02 -18.47
CA THR A 14 54.42 -4.55 -17.09
C THR A 14 54.09 -3.47 -16.05
N ALA A 15 54.34 -2.19 -16.35
CA ALA A 15 53.96 -1.07 -15.48
C ALA A 15 52.49 -0.64 -15.65
N LEU A 16 51.84 -1.05 -16.75
CA LEU A 16 50.41 -0.82 -17.01
C LEU A 16 49.51 -1.98 -16.56
N SER A 17 50.09 -3.14 -16.19
CA SER A 17 49.33 -4.29 -15.66
C SER A 17 49.13 -4.23 -14.14
N LEU A 18 49.78 -3.31 -13.43
CA LEU A 18 49.72 -3.20 -11.96
C LEU A 18 48.90 -2.01 -11.44
N THR A 19 48.35 -1.19 -12.34
CA THR A 19 47.52 0.00 -11.99
C THR A 19 46.07 -0.09 -12.48
N VAL A 20 45.66 -1.19 -13.12
CA VAL A 20 44.25 -1.44 -13.48
C VAL A 20 43.52 -2.33 -12.47
N ASN A 21 44.25 -3.00 -11.56
CA ASN A 21 43.65 -3.91 -10.57
C ASN A 21 43.40 -3.29 -9.18
N ASN A 22 43.54 -1.97 -9.02
CA ASN A 22 43.44 -1.33 -7.70
C ASN A 22 42.63 -0.03 -7.66
N VAL A 23 41.74 0.19 -8.64
CA VAL A 23 40.78 1.31 -8.59
C VAL A 23 39.37 0.75 -8.67
N GLY A 24 38.75 0.57 -7.50
CA GLY A 24 37.31 0.37 -7.42
C GLY A 24 36.83 -0.82 -6.58
N TYR A 25 37.38 -1.03 -5.37
CA TYR A 25 36.48 -1.43 -4.30
C TYR A 25 35.50 -0.26 -4.06
N ILE A 26 34.51 -0.11 -4.93
CA ILE A 26 33.31 0.65 -4.60
C ILE A 26 32.78 -0.09 -3.37
N LEU A 27 32.95 0.52 -2.20
CA LEU A 27 32.34 0.04 -0.96
C LEU A 27 30.83 -0.02 -1.22
N ARG A 28 30.36 -1.17 -1.69
CA ARG A 28 28.94 -1.40 -1.96
C ARG A 28 28.25 -1.27 -0.63
N ARG A 29 27.31 -0.33 -0.54
CA ARG A 29 26.62 -0.09 0.72
C ARG A 29 25.70 -1.26 1.00
N HIS A 30 25.85 -1.87 2.18
CA HIS A 30 24.95 -2.90 2.64
C HIS A 30 23.58 -2.29 2.97
N LEU A 31 22.54 -2.83 2.34
CA LEU A 31 21.15 -2.56 2.63
C LEU A 31 20.66 -3.58 3.65
N ARG A 32 20.02 -3.11 4.72
CA ARG A 32 19.28 -4.00 5.59
C ARG A 32 17.85 -4.08 5.09
N ILE A 33 17.45 -5.28 4.70
CA ILE A 33 16.11 -5.58 4.21
C ILE A 33 15.41 -6.33 5.34
N HIS A 34 14.68 -5.63 6.20
CA HIS A 34 14.14 -6.23 7.42
C HIS A 34 12.81 -6.97 7.19
N SER A 35 12.24 -6.91 5.99
CA SER A 35 11.09 -7.72 5.55
C SER A 35 10.89 -7.58 4.03
N PHE A 36 10.03 -8.42 3.45
CA PHE A 36 9.70 -8.57 2.01
C PHE A 36 9.42 -7.26 1.21
N THR A 37 9.37 -6.09 1.86
CA THR A 37 9.09 -4.79 1.22
C THR A 37 9.83 -3.58 1.84
N TRP A 38 10.69 -3.76 2.85
CA TRP A 38 11.28 -2.61 3.57
C TRP A 38 12.79 -2.50 3.38
N ILE A 39 13.20 -1.47 2.64
CA ILE A 39 14.59 -1.03 2.50
C ILE A 39 14.78 0.18 3.43
N ASP A 40 15.68 0.05 4.40
CA ASP A 40 15.86 1.00 5.50
C ASP A 40 16.65 2.27 5.13
N CYS A 41 17.17 2.36 3.90
CA CYS A 41 18.02 3.45 3.44
C CYS A 41 17.27 4.42 2.50
N PRO A 42 16.98 5.67 2.93
CA PRO A 42 16.31 6.67 2.07
C PRO A 42 17.09 7.00 0.80
N LYS A 43 18.43 6.98 0.84
CA LYS A 43 19.27 7.20 -0.34
C LYS A 43 19.07 6.09 -1.36
N ALA A 44 19.00 4.83 -0.92
CA ALA A 44 18.74 3.68 -1.78
C ALA A 44 17.36 3.78 -2.45
N LEU A 45 16.33 4.21 -1.70
CA LEU A 45 14.99 4.43 -2.25
C LEU A 45 14.95 5.52 -3.34
N ARG A 46 15.77 6.57 -3.22
CA ARG A 46 15.91 7.59 -4.28
C ARG A 46 16.62 7.04 -5.50
N ASN A 47 17.67 6.25 -5.30
CA ASN A 47 18.43 5.63 -6.39
C ASN A 47 17.57 4.63 -7.17
N LEU A 48 16.73 3.82 -6.50
CA LEU A 48 15.77 2.94 -7.18
C LEU A 48 14.84 3.70 -8.12
N LEU A 49 14.32 4.85 -7.67
CA LEU A 49 13.47 5.70 -8.52
C LEU A 49 14.25 6.28 -9.71
N ALA A 50 15.51 6.65 -9.51
CA ALA A 50 16.37 7.13 -10.59
C ALA A 50 16.63 6.03 -11.64
N VAL A 51 16.96 4.81 -11.19
CA VAL A 51 17.16 3.65 -12.07
C VAL A 51 15.91 3.36 -12.91
N ILE A 52 14.72 3.34 -12.28
CA ILE A 52 13.45 3.18 -13.01
C ILE A 52 13.30 4.23 -14.10
N ARG A 53 13.55 5.51 -13.77
CA ARG A 53 13.37 6.62 -14.72
C ARG A 53 14.37 6.55 -15.88
N MET A 54 15.60 6.11 -15.61
CA MET A 54 16.60 5.91 -16.66
C MET A 54 16.25 4.75 -17.58
N LEU A 55 15.78 3.63 -17.04
CA LEU A 55 15.52 2.43 -17.83
C LEU A 55 14.09 2.38 -18.39
N TRP A 56 13.19 3.30 -17.97
CA TRP A 56 11.78 3.28 -18.37
C TRP A 56 11.66 3.16 -19.90
N PRO A 57 10.98 2.12 -20.41
CA PRO A 57 10.85 1.89 -21.84
C PRO A 57 9.93 2.92 -22.51
N ASP A 58 10.31 3.39 -23.69
CA ASP A 58 9.47 4.28 -24.47
C ASP A 58 8.16 3.59 -24.87
N GLY A 59 7.07 4.37 -24.92
CA GLY A 59 5.76 3.84 -25.30
C GLY A 59 5.06 2.97 -24.24
N CYS A 60 5.57 2.94 -23.00
CA CYS A 60 4.96 2.25 -21.86
C CYS A 60 4.49 3.21 -20.75
N VAL A 61 3.23 3.08 -20.35
CA VAL A 61 2.63 3.92 -19.29
C VAL A 61 2.89 3.37 -17.89
N GLY A 62 2.86 2.05 -17.69
CA GLY A 62 2.94 1.52 -16.33
C GLY A 62 3.20 0.02 -16.27
N VAL A 63 3.19 -0.51 -15.04
CA VAL A 63 3.63 -1.89 -14.71
C VAL A 63 3.08 -2.93 -15.67
N LYS A 64 1.76 -2.92 -15.95
CA LYS A 64 1.13 -3.94 -16.82
C LYS A 64 1.64 -3.92 -18.26
N GLU A 65 1.86 -2.72 -18.82
CA GLU A 65 2.38 -2.62 -20.19
C GLU A 65 3.85 -3.02 -20.26
N ILE A 66 4.62 -2.67 -19.22
CA ILE A 66 6.02 -3.06 -19.07
C ILE A 66 6.14 -4.58 -18.93
N ASP A 67 5.39 -5.20 -18.02
CA ASP A 67 5.42 -6.67 -17.81
C ASP A 67 5.14 -7.41 -19.13
N ARG A 68 4.23 -6.88 -19.97
CA ARG A 68 3.85 -7.50 -21.25
C ARG A 68 4.88 -7.28 -22.36
N LYS A 69 5.42 -6.06 -22.51
CA LYS A 69 6.28 -5.69 -23.64
C LYS A 69 7.77 -5.87 -23.36
N PHE A 70 8.16 -5.78 -22.09
CA PHE A 70 9.55 -5.76 -21.63
C PHE A 70 9.71 -6.67 -20.40
N PRO A 71 9.63 -8.00 -20.57
CA PRO A 71 9.64 -8.94 -19.45
C PRO A 71 10.91 -8.88 -18.59
N LYS A 72 12.06 -8.52 -19.19
CA LYS A 72 13.34 -8.38 -18.49
C LYS A 72 13.55 -7.04 -17.78
N PHE A 73 12.69 -6.04 -18.03
CA PHE A 73 12.87 -4.67 -17.53
C PHE A 73 13.14 -4.59 -16.02
N TRP A 74 12.43 -5.40 -15.24
CA TRP A 74 12.58 -5.36 -13.79
C TRP A 74 13.89 -6.00 -13.34
N ASP A 75 14.32 -7.07 -13.98
CA ASP A 75 15.62 -7.69 -13.70
C ASP A 75 16.75 -6.72 -14.07
N ASP A 76 16.66 -6.04 -15.22
CA ASP A 76 17.63 -5.02 -15.63
C ASP A 76 17.71 -3.87 -14.61
N CYS A 77 16.56 -3.41 -14.08
CA CYS A 77 16.52 -2.41 -13.02
C CYS A 77 17.16 -2.89 -11.71
N ILE A 78 16.92 -4.15 -11.34
CA ILE A 78 17.50 -4.75 -10.13
C ILE A 78 19.02 -4.87 -10.32
N ASP A 79 19.47 -5.36 -11.46
CA ASP A 79 20.88 -5.59 -11.74
C ASP A 79 21.67 -4.27 -11.79
N GLU A 80 21.11 -3.24 -12.42
CA GLU A 80 21.68 -1.87 -12.38
C GLU A 80 21.76 -1.35 -10.94
N PHE A 81 20.71 -1.54 -10.14
CA PHE A 81 20.72 -1.11 -8.74
C PHE A 81 21.77 -1.86 -7.89
N LEU A 82 21.95 -3.16 -8.14
CA LEU A 82 22.90 -4.02 -7.41
C LEU A 82 24.37 -3.77 -7.79
N GLN A 83 24.66 -2.96 -8.82
CA GLN A 83 26.02 -2.47 -9.05
C GLN A 83 26.49 -1.56 -7.91
N TYR A 84 25.58 -0.77 -7.32
CA TYR A 84 25.90 0.23 -6.30
C TYR A 84 25.62 -0.23 -4.86
N TYR A 85 24.71 -1.19 -4.71
CA TYR A 85 24.23 -1.65 -3.40
C TYR A 85 24.34 -3.17 -3.28
N THR A 86 24.63 -3.63 -2.08
CA THR A 86 24.56 -5.06 -1.69
C THR A 86 23.48 -5.23 -0.64
N TRP A 87 22.95 -6.43 -0.50
CA TRP A 87 22.12 -6.77 0.65
C TRP A 87 22.99 -7.32 1.77
N ASP A 88 22.49 -7.29 3.00
CA ASP A 88 23.11 -7.97 4.13
C ASP A 88 22.55 -9.41 4.23
N PRO A 89 23.38 -10.45 4.02
CA PRO A 89 22.95 -11.85 4.09
C PRO A 89 22.38 -12.25 5.45
N LYS A 90 22.66 -11.50 6.53
CA LYS A 90 22.09 -11.76 7.86
C LYS A 90 20.58 -11.53 7.91
N PHE A 91 20.06 -10.69 7.02
CA PHE A 91 18.65 -10.27 7.04
C PHE A 91 17.81 -10.88 5.91
N ALA A 92 18.44 -11.21 4.77
CA ALA A 92 17.73 -11.77 3.62
C ALA A 92 18.65 -12.62 2.74
N THR A 93 18.09 -13.68 2.17
CA THR A 93 18.70 -14.38 1.03
C THR A 93 18.72 -13.49 -0.21
N LYS A 94 19.51 -13.87 -1.22
CA LYS A 94 19.59 -13.14 -2.50
C LYS A 94 18.21 -13.01 -3.16
N ASP A 95 17.42 -14.09 -3.15
CA ASP A 95 16.12 -14.12 -3.82
C ASP A 95 15.08 -13.28 -3.08
N GLU A 96 15.08 -13.31 -1.75
CA GLU A 96 14.25 -12.44 -0.92
C GLU A 96 14.61 -10.96 -1.10
N ALA A 97 15.91 -10.65 -1.22
CA ALA A 97 16.38 -9.30 -1.50
C ALA A 97 15.89 -8.83 -2.88
N ARG A 98 16.05 -9.65 -3.93
CA ARG A 98 15.54 -9.34 -5.28
C ARG A 98 14.03 -9.14 -5.28
N ALA A 99 13.28 -10.02 -4.62
CA ALA A 99 11.82 -9.91 -4.51
C ALA A 99 11.40 -8.61 -3.78
N SER A 100 12.11 -8.24 -2.72
CA SER A 100 11.87 -7.00 -1.98
C SER A 100 12.16 -5.76 -2.82
N ILE A 101 13.29 -5.75 -3.54
CA ILE A 101 13.64 -4.66 -4.46
C ILE A 101 12.58 -4.55 -5.56
N LEU A 102 12.17 -5.67 -6.17
CA LEU A 102 11.12 -5.72 -7.19
C LEU A 102 9.80 -5.11 -6.69
N ALA A 103 9.38 -5.47 -5.47
CA ALA A 103 8.17 -4.94 -4.87
C ALA A 103 8.24 -3.42 -4.70
N VAL A 104 9.39 -2.91 -4.21
CA VAL A 104 9.64 -1.46 -4.07
C VAL A 104 9.68 -0.77 -5.42
N LEU A 105 10.35 -1.34 -6.43
CA LEU A 105 10.43 -0.78 -7.77
C LEU A 105 9.03 -0.60 -8.39
N ARG A 106 8.19 -1.64 -8.29
CA ARG A 106 6.81 -1.61 -8.77
C ARG A 106 5.96 -0.57 -8.05
N ASP A 107 6.10 -0.42 -6.74
CA ASP A 107 5.40 0.62 -5.98
C ASP A 107 5.88 2.03 -6.38
N LYS A 108 7.20 2.22 -6.52
CA LYS A 108 7.80 3.50 -6.93
C LYS A 108 7.35 3.93 -8.32
N LEU A 109 7.30 3.01 -9.30
CA LEU A 109 6.79 3.33 -10.63
C LEU A 109 5.32 3.80 -10.58
N ARG A 110 4.46 3.09 -9.85
CA ARG A 110 3.04 3.46 -9.70
C ARG A 110 2.87 4.83 -9.05
N ARG A 111 3.64 5.12 -8.00
CA ARG A 111 3.61 6.42 -7.33
C ARG A 111 4.18 7.53 -8.21
N ALA A 112 5.27 7.26 -8.93
CA ALA A 112 5.87 8.23 -9.84
C ALA A 112 4.86 8.76 -10.85
N LEU A 113 4.06 7.87 -11.47
CA LEU A 113 2.97 8.27 -12.38
C LEU A 113 1.95 9.19 -11.70
N ALA A 114 1.53 8.86 -10.48
CA ALA A 114 0.55 9.68 -9.75
C ALA A 114 1.13 11.05 -9.36
N ASP A 115 2.38 11.08 -8.91
CA ASP A 115 3.10 12.29 -8.51
C ASP A 115 3.37 13.19 -9.73
N ASP A 116 3.77 12.61 -10.86
CA ASP A 116 3.99 13.31 -12.13
C ASP A 116 2.69 13.91 -12.66
N LYS A 117 1.58 13.16 -12.57
CA LYS A 117 0.26 13.70 -12.91
C LYS A 117 -0.10 14.88 -12.02
N LYS A 118 0.10 14.75 -10.70
CA LYS A 118 -0.20 15.83 -9.74
C LYS A 118 0.63 17.08 -10.03
N ARG A 119 1.92 16.92 -10.36
CA ARG A 119 2.78 18.03 -10.79
C ARG A 119 2.27 18.69 -12.05
N ALA A 120 1.95 17.90 -13.07
CA ALA A 120 1.43 18.43 -14.33
C ALA A 120 0.07 19.12 -14.15
N ASP A 121 -0.85 18.54 -13.37
CA ASP A 121 -2.14 19.16 -13.03
C ASP A 121 -1.97 20.53 -12.34
N ALA A 122 -0.92 20.70 -11.52
CA ALA A 122 -0.64 21.95 -10.82
C ALA A 122 -0.03 23.04 -11.72
N GLN A 123 0.70 22.64 -12.77
CA GLN A 123 1.36 23.55 -13.71
C GLN A 123 0.45 23.90 -14.90
N LYS A 124 -0.41 22.96 -15.28
CA LYS A 124 -1.27 23.05 -16.46
C LYS A 124 -2.29 24.16 -16.33
N LYS A 125 -2.28 25.10 -17.29
CA LYS A 125 -3.31 26.13 -17.45
C LYS A 125 -4.43 25.65 -18.39
N ALA A 126 -5.53 26.40 -18.42
CA ALA A 126 -6.63 26.13 -19.35
C ALA A 126 -6.13 26.19 -20.80
N GLY A 127 -6.48 25.18 -21.61
CA GLY A 127 -6.05 25.07 -23.02
C GLY A 127 -4.70 24.37 -23.24
N GLU A 128 -3.90 24.14 -22.19
CA GLU A 128 -2.64 23.43 -22.32
C GLU A 128 -2.84 21.89 -22.32
N THR A 129 -1.84 21.17 -22.81
CA THR A 129 -1.82 19.68 -22.82
C THR A 129 -0.79 19.16 -21.82
N TYR A 130 -0.91 17.89 -21.40
CA TYR A 130 0.10 17.32 -20.50
C TYR A 130 1.48 17.22 -21.16
N ALA A 131 1.55 17.15 -22.50
CA ALA A 131 2.80 17.05 -23.24
C ALA A 131 3.75 18.25 -22.99
N GLN A 132 3.20 19.44 -22.72
CA GLN A 132 3.95 20.68 -22.49
C GLN A 132 4.65 20.73 -21.12
N HIS A 133 4.19 19.92 -20.16
CA HIS A 133 4.65 19.94 -18.77
C HIS A 133 5.60 18.78 -18.46
N ARG A 134 6.48 18.44 -19.40
CA ARG A 134 7.41 17.32 -19.27
C ARG A 134 8.49 17.61 -18.22
N PRO A 135 8.68 16.76 -17.21
CA PRO A 135 9.84 16.86 -16.32
C PRO A 135 11.16 16.60 -17.06
N LEU A 136 12.21 17.36 -16.74
CA LEU A 136 13.53 17.25 -17.39
C LEU A 136 14.12 15.83 -17.31
N TYR A 137 13.91 15.13 -16.21
CA TYR A 137 14.42 13.77 -15.99
C TYR A 137 13.70 12.68 -16.78
N MET A 138 12.58 13.00 -17.44
CA MET A 138 11.75 11.99 -18.11
C MET A 138 12.01 11.99 -19.61
N LYS A 139 12.25 10.81 -20.18
CA LYS A 139 12.43 10.65 -21.63
C LYS A 139 11.23 11.19 -22.40
N PRO A 140 11.43 11.88 -23.55
CA PRO A 140 10.33 12.39 -24.36
C PRO A 140 9.34 11.31 -24.81
N GLY A 141 9.82 10.12 -25.21
CA GLY A 141 8.98 9.00 -25.66
C GLY A 141 8.07 8.46 -24.55
N VAL A 142 8.64 8.24 -23.36
CA VAL A 142 7.89 7.89 -22.15
C VAL A 142 6.82 8.95 -21.83
N TRP A 143 7.20 10.23 -21.76
CA TRP A 143 6.26 11.29 -21.39
C TRP A 143 5.12 11.46 -22.39
N SER A 144 5.42 11.44 -23.69
CA SER A 144 4.41 11.56 -24.75
C SER A 144 3.33 10.48 -24.62
N ARG A 145 3.74 9.23 -24.34
CA ARG A 145 2.80 8.13 -24.12
C ARG A 145 1.96 8.32 -22.86
N ILE A 146 2.56 8.77 -21.76
CA ILE A 146 1.87 9.03 -20.49
C ILE A 146 0.85 10.17 -20.65
N ALA A 147 1.23 11.27 -21.31
CA ALA A 147 0.34 12.39 -21.60
C ALA A 147 -0.88 11.95 -22.41
N LYS A 148 -0.66 11.22 -23.51
CA LYS A 148 -1.74 10.61 -24.32
C LYS A 148 -2.65 9.71 -23.49
N TYR A 149 -2.09 8.93 -22.56
CA TYR A 149 -2.87 8.08 -21.67
C TYR A 149 -3.77 8.90 -20.73
N TRP A 150 -3.27 9.98 -20.14
CA TRP A 150 -4.08 10.84 -19.26
C TRP A 150 -5.16 11.63 -20.00
N GLU A 151 -4.94 11.92 -21.29
CA GLU A 151 -5.92 12.60 -22.14
C GLU A 151 -6.95 11.64 -22.74
N SER A 152 -6.69 10.32 -22.69
CA SER A 152 -7.62 9.32 -23.21
C SER A 152 -8.96 9.33 -22.48
N GLU A 153 -10.03 9.14 -23.25
CA GLU A 153 -11.40 9.07 -22.71
C GLU A 153 -11.59 7.91 -21.73
N GLU A 154 -10.92 6.79 -21.97
CA GLU A 154 -10.94 5.66 -21.03
C GLU A 154 -10.41 6.05 -19.65
N PHE A 155 -9.30 6.79 -19.61
CA PHE A 155 -8.70 7.22 -18.35
C PHE A 155 -9.58 8.24 -17.65
N LYS A 156 -10.13 9.23 -18.38
CA LYS A 156 -11.07 10.22 -17.83
C LYS A 156 -12.28 9.54 -17.21
N LYS A 157 -12.92 8.60 -17.94
CA LYS A 157 -14.05 7.81 -17.44
C LYS A 157 -13.69 7.05 -16.16
N LYS A 158 -12.57 6.31 -16.15
CA LYS A 158 -12.10 5.57 -14.96
C LYS A 158 -11.83 6.50 -13.78
N SER A 159 -11.23 7.67 -14.04
CA SER A 159 -10.94 8.69 -13.03
C SER A 159 -12.21 9.27 -12.42
N GLU A 160 -13.20 9.63 -13.24
CA GLU A 160 -14.49 10.16 -12.79
C GLU A 160 -15.30 9.13 -12.01
N THR A 161 -15.41 7.89 -12.51
CA THR A 161 -16.05 6.80 -11.79
C THR A 161 -15.38 6.58 -10.44
N GLY A 162 -14.04 6.60 -10.39
CA GLY A 162 -13.30 6.49 -9.14
C GLY A 162 -13.56 7.64 -8.16
N LYS A 163 -13.74 8.87 -8.66
CA LYS A 163 -14.12 10.03 -7.83
C LYS A 163 -15.56 9.90 -7.32
N LYS A 164 -16.50 9.49 -8.17
CA LYS A 164 -17.92 9.26 -7.80
C LYS A 164 -18.04 8.15 -6.75
N ALA A 165 -17.36 7.03 -6.96
CA ALA A 165 -17.33 5.92 -6.01
C ALA A 165 -16.79 6.33 -4.65
N ARG A 166 -15.67 7.09 -4.60
CA ARG A 166 -15.12 7.61 -3.34
C ARG A 166 -16.09 8.56 -2.62
N LYS A 167 -16.81 9.42 -3.35
CA LYS A 167 -17.83 10.31 -2.77
C LYS A 167 -19.06 9.55 -2.24
N ALA A 168 -19.37 8.38 -2.80
CA ALA A 168 -20.50 7.56 -2.39
C ALA A 168 -20.23 6.69 -1.14
N VAL A 169 -18.98 6.60 -0.67
CA VAL A 169 -18.63 5.82 0.53
C VAL A 169 -19.20 6.50 1.78
N LYS A 170 -20.20 5.88 2.41
CA LYS A 170 -20.88 6.40 3.61
C LYS A 170 -20.07 6.23 4.90
N LEU A 171 -19.30 5.14 4.97
CA LEU A 171 -18.49 4.76 6.13
C LEU A 171 -17.03 4.63 5.68
N PRO A 172 -16.31 5.74 5.54
CA PRO A 172 -14.90 5.71 5.21
C PRO A 172 -14.12 4.97 6.29
N HIS A 173 -13.08 4.26 5.87
CA HIS A 173 -12.24 3.44 6.73
C HIS A 173 -10.82 4.00 6.79
N THR A 174 -10.22 4.17 7.96
CA THR A 174 -8.85 4.71 8.09
C THR A 174 -7.76 3.70 7.77
N SER A 175 -8.06 2.39 7.76
CA SER A 175 -7.03 1.37 7.48
C SER A 175 -6.70 1.21 6.00
N GLY A 176 -7.18 2.12 5.15
CA GLY A 176 -6.91 2.14 3.71
C GLY A 176 -7.43 0.89 3.00
N ALA A 177 -6.57 0.29 2.18
CA ALA A 177 -6.92 -0.91 1.38
C ALA A 177 -6.95 -2.22 2.19
N ARG A 178 -6.64 -2.20 3.49
CA ARG A 178 -6.79 -3.40 4.33
C ARG A 178 -8.26 -3.59 4.67
N SER A 179 -8.78 -4.79 4.39
CA SER A 179 -10.14 -5.15 4.81
C SER A 179 -10.26 -5.19 6.34
N PHE A 180 -11.49 -5.03 6.82
CA PHE A 180 -11.82 -5.15 8.24
C PHE A 180 -11.37 -6.51 8.79
N ASP A 181 -11.59 -7.60 8.06
CA ASP A 181 -11.19 -8.95 8.48
C ASP A 181 -9.67 -9.12 8.61
N ARG A 182 -8.91 -8.49 7.70
CA ARG A 182 -7.46 -8.48 7.82
C ARG A 182 -7.04 -7.72 9.08
N ARG A 183 -7.69 -6.60 9.38
CA ARG A 183 -7.43 -5.83 10.61
C ARG A 183 -7.77 -6.64 11.86
N ARG A 184 -8.91 -7.33 11.85
CA ARG A 184 -9.35 -8.23 12.93
C ARG A 184 -8.33 -9.33 13.18
N ARG A 185 -7.81 -9.97 12.12
CA ARG A 185 -6.73 -10.97 12.21
C ARG A 185 -5.41 -10.39 12.72
N ASP A 186 -5.00 -9.23 12.20
CA ASP A 186 -3.78 -8.53 12.65
C ASP A 186 -3.88 -8.19 14.15
N TYR A 187 -5.05 -7.75 14.61
CA TYR A 187 -5.32 -7.48 16.03
C TYR A 187 -5.31 -8.76 16.86
N PHE A 188 -5.95 -9.83 16.36
CA PHE A 188 -5.97 -11.13 17.03
C PHE A 188 -4.57 -11.68 17.30
N ALA A 189 -3.69 -11.60 16.29
CA ALA A 189 -2.32 -12.06 16.40
C ALA A 189 -1.48 -11.28 17.43
N LYS A 190 -1.82 -10.01 17.69
CA LYS A 190 -1.05 -9.12 18.58
C LYS A 190 -1.57 -9.04 20.00
N HIS A 191 -2.90 -9.13 20.17
CA HIS A 191 -3.57 -8.79 21.43
C HIS A 191 -4.56 -9.88 21.89
N GLY A 192 -4.67 -11.01 21.19
CA GLY A 192 -5.69 -12.03 21.44
C GLY A 192 -7.07 -11.65 20.87
N LYS A 193 -8.14 -12.43 21.17
CA LYS A 193 -9.51 -12.24 20.65
C LYS A 193 -10.07 -10.87 21.05
N PRO A 194 -10.07 -9.86 20.16
CA PRO A 194 -10.61 -8.55 20.50
C PRO A 194 -12.14 -8.57 20.35
N GLY A 195 -12.83 -7.73 21.12
CA GLY A 195 -14.22 -7.40 20.82
C GLY A 195 -14.33 -6.73 19.45
N SER A 196 -15.34 -7.12 18.65
CA SER A 196 -15.59 -6.56 17.30
C SER A 196 -15.68 -5.03 17.30
N VAL A 197 -16.24 -4.45 18.36
CA VAL A 197 -16.37 -3.00 18.58
C VAL A 197 -15.01 -2.30 18.67
N ILE A 198 -14.00 -2.92 19.29
CA ILE A 198 -12.66 -2.32 19.43
C ILE A 198 -11.98 -2.24 18.07
N VAL A 199 -12.06 -3.32 17.29
CA VAL A 199 -11.52 -3.36 15.92
C VAL A 199 -12.25 -2.33 15.06
N TYR A 200 -13.58 -2.19 15.21
CA TYR A 200 -14.36 -1.20 14.48
C TYR A 200 -13.97 0.24 14.84
N LYS A 201 -13.77 0.56 16.12
CA LYS A 201 -13.29 1.88 16.57
C LYS A 201 -11.92 2.20 15.97
N ASP A 202 -10.96 1.27 15.99
CA ASP A 202 -9.63 1.49 15.37
C ASP A 202 -9.72 1.72 13.85
N CYS A 203 -10.74 1.14 13.22
CA CYS A 203 -10.97 1.20 11.78
C CYS A 203 -11.68 2.49 11.32
N HIS A 204 -12.43 3.15 12.21
CA HIS A 204 -13.28 4.31 11.89
C HIS A 204 -12.94 5.57 12.70
N THR A 205 -11.83 5.55 13.44
CA THR A 205 -11.26 6.73 14.09
C THR A 205 -9.97 7.18 13.42
N LEU A 206 -9.71 8.48 13.49
CA LEU A 206 -8.51 9.12 12.96
C LEU A 206 -7.29 8.75 13.80
N LYS A 207 -6.14 8.58 13.12
CA LYS A 207 -4.85 8.16 13.70
C LYS A 207 -3.78 9.26 13.63
N ASN A 208 -4.16 10.45 13.19
CA ASN A 208 -3.26 11.60 13.18
C ASN A 208 -3.01 12.04 14.63
N LYS A 209 -1.79 12.47 14.94
CA LYS A 209 -1.38 12.86 16.29
C LYS A 209 -2.33 13.89 16.92
N ASP A 210 -2.81 14.84 16.12
CA ASP A 210 -3.63 15.96 16.60
C ASP A 210 -5.13 15.63 16.74
N ARG A 211 -5.60 14.55 16.10
CA ARG A 211 -7.03 14.18 16.02
C ARG A 211 -7.28 12.72 16.39
N MET A 212 -6.37 12.16 17.19
CA MET A 212 -6.38 10.74 17.49
C MET A 212 -7.65 10.36 18.25
N GLY A 213 -8.40 9.39 17.74
CA GLY A 213 -9.63 8.90 18.38
C GLY A 213 -10.91 9.64 17.97
N GLU A 214 -10.83 10.71 17.19
CA GLU A 214 -12.01 11.32 16.57
C GLU A 214 -12.60 10.40 15.50
N TRP A 215 -13.93 10.31 15.44
CA TRP A 215 -14.63 9.56 14.40
C TRP A 215 -14.49 10.25 13.05
N ILE A 216 -14.37 9.46 11.98
CA ILE A 216 -14.32 10.03 10.62
C ILE A 216 -15.70 10.56 10.21
N THR A 217 -16.77 9.87 10.60
CA THR A 217 -18.15 10.26 10.33
C THR A 217 -19.03 9.99 11.55
N GLU A 218 -20.02 10.85 11.79
CA GLU A 218 -21.03 10.60 12.85
C GLU A 218 -21.80 9.30 12.58
N ALA A 219 -22.09 8.99 11.30
CA ALA A 219 -22.71 7.72 10.94
C ALA A 219 -21.92 6.48 11.40
N ALA A 220 -20.58 6.56 11.47
CA ALA A 220 -19.77 5.45 12.00
C ALA A 220 -19.87 5.33 13.52
N LYS A 221 -20.05 6.45 14.23
CA LYS A 221 -20.23 6.50 15.69
C LYS A 221 -21.59 5.96 16.10
N ASP A 222 -22.64 6.31 15.35
CA ASP A 222 -24.03 5.88 15.61
C ASP A 222 -24.24 4.36 15.46
N ILE A 223 -23.36 3.67 14.74
CA ILE A 223 -23.39 2.20 14.61
C ILE A 223 -23.00 1.51 15.94
N ILE A 224 -22.14 2.14 16.75
CA ILE A 224 -21.69 1.57 18.03
C ILE A 224 -22.52 2.10 19.20
N ILE A 225 -22.96 3.35 19.11
CA ILE A 225 -23.84 3.96 20.11
C ILE A 225 -25.20 4.08 19.43
N PRO A 226 -26.07 3.05 19.53
CA PRO A 226 -27.41 3.15 18.97
C PRO A 226 -28.11 4.40 19.57
N PRO A 227 -28.84 5.17 18.77
CA PRO A 227 -29.55 6.35 19.25
C PRO A 227 -30.44 6.03 20.45
N GLN A 228 -30.59 6.97 21.39
CA GLN A 228 -31.39 6.79 22.61
C GLN A 228 -32.83 6.29 22.31
N TRP A 229 -33.42 6.72 21.19
CA TRP A 229 -34.74 6.26 20.76
C TRP A 229 -34.76 4.77 20.35
N PHE A 230 -33.66 4.23 19.82
CA PHE A 230 -33.54 2.81 19.46
C PHE A 230 -33.46 1.94 20.73
N CYS A 231 -32.71 2.40 21.74
CA CYS A 231 -32.72 1.79 23.06
C CYS A 231 -34.13 1.78 23.66
N ASN A 232 -34.87 2.89 23.56
CA ASN A 232 -36.24 3.00 24.05
C ASN A 232 -37.19 2.03 23.34
N VAL A 233 -37.15 1.93 22.00
CA VAL A 233 -38.03 1.03 21.22
C VAL A 233 -37.75 -0.45 21.50
N VAL A 234 -36.48 -0.83 21.65
CA VAL A 234 -36.08 -2.19 22.04
C VAL A 234 -36.54 -2.48 23.47
N GLN A 235 -36.40 -1.51 24.40
CA GLN A 235 -36.94 -1.60 25.75
C GLN A 235 -38.46 -1.81 25.74
N THR A 236 -39.22 -1.01 24.98
CA THR A 236 -40.69 -1.10 24.97
C THR A 236 -41.19 -2.42 24.38
N ARG A 237 -40.57 -2.93 23.31
CA ARG A 237 -40.95 -4.22 22.71
C ARG A 237 -40.63 -5.42 23.61
N ILE A 238 -39.47 -5.40 24.29
CA ILE A 238 -39.09 -6.46 25.21
C ILE A 238 -39.98 -6.42 26.46
N ILE A 239 -40.22 -5.23 27.02
CA ILE A 239 -41.14 -5.04 28.15
C ILE A 239 -42.55 -5.52 27.80
N SER A 240 -43.08 -5.20 26.61
CA SER A 240 -44.40 -5.69 26.16
C SER A 240 -44.45 -7.21 26.02
N HIS A 241 -43.39 -7.84 25.51
CA HIS A 241 -43.32 -9.30 25.37
C HIS A 241 -43.25 -10.03 26.72
N TYR A 242 -42.58 -9.45 27.72
CA TYR A 242 -42.45 -10.04 29.05
C TYR A 242 -43.61 -9.72 30.00
N LEU A 243 -44.20 -8.52 29.92
CA LEU A 243 -45.39 -8.14 30.71
C LEU A 243 -46.63 -8.95 30.33
N GLY A 244 -46.67 -9.53 29.13
CA GLY A 244 -47.70 -10.52 28.77
C GLY A 244 -47.53 -11.90 29.41
N LYS A 245 -46.42 -12.18 30.11
CA LYS A 245 -46.09 -13.54 30.57
C LYS A 245 -45.53 -13.68 32.00
N VAL A 246 -45.24 -12.62 32.77
CA VAL A 246 -44.65 -12.78 34.12
C VAL A 246 -45.07 -11.65 35.08
N GLU A 247 -45.61 -12.00 36.25
CA GLU A 247 -46.11 -11.07 37.29
C GLU A 247 -45.03 -10.33 38.11
N LYS A 248 -43.75 -10.72 38.01
CA LYS A 248 -42.63 -9.98 38.60
C LYS A 248 -41.42 -10.03 37.68
N ILE A 249 -41.00 -8.86 37.20
CA ILE A 249 -39.80 -8.71 36.38
C ILE A 249 -38.81 -7.82 37.14
N ASP A 250 -37.62 -8.35 37.40
CA ASP A 250 -36.48 -7.54 37.85
C ASP A 250 -35.96 -6.72 36.66
N ILE A 251 -36.21 -5.41 36.69
CA ILE A 251 -35.86 -4.45 35.64
C ILE A 251 -34.35 -4.47 35.35
N ASN A 252 -33.51 -4.75 36.35
CA ASN A 252 -32.05 -4.80 36.17
C ASN A 252 -31.61 -5.99 35.30
N LEU A 253 -32.34 -7.12 35.37
CA LEU A 253 -32.07 -8.31 34.56
C LEU A 253 -32.45 -8.09 33.08
N VAL A 254 -33.51 -7.32 32.82
CA VAL A 254 -33.96 -6.96 31.46
C VAL A 254 -32.98 -5.99 30.80
N ILE A 255 -32.51 -4.97 31.54
CA ILE A 255 -31.52 -4.01 31.04
C ILE A 255 -30.19 -4.72 30.70
N ALA A 256 -29.74 -5.66 31.55
CA ALA A 256 -28.54 -6.46 31.28
C ALA A 256 -28.68 -7.34 30.02
N ARG A 257 -29.87 -7.92 29.77
CA ARG A 257 -30.14 -8.72 28.56
C ARG A 257 -30.27 -7.88 27.29
N CYS A 258 -30.78 -6.66 27.38
CA CYS A 258 -30.84 -5.71 26.26
C CYS A 258 -29.44 -5.31 25.77
N HIS A 259 -28.49 -5.09 26.69
CA HIS A 259 -27.08 -4.86 26.35
C HIS A 259 -26.46 -6.06 25.61
N CYS A 260 -26.79 -7.29 26.01
CA CYS A 260 -26.36 -8.49 25.28
C CYS A 260 -27.01 -8.63 23.89
N TYR A 261 -28.27 -8.26 23.71
CA TYR A 261 -28.97 -8.34 22.42
C TYR A 261 -28.45 -7.29 21.41
N ALA A 262 -28.13 -6.08 21.87
CA ALA A 262 -27.49 -5.06 21.03
C ALA A 262 -26.09 -5.49 20.58
N LEU A 263 -25.35 -6.21 21.42
CA LEU A 263 -24.05 -6.81 21.06
C LEU A 263 -24.20 -8.04 20.16
N GLY A 264 -25.30 -8.80 20.27
CA GLY A 264 -25.64 -9.91 19.37
C GLY A 264 -25.98 -9.46 17.94
N TYR A 265 -26.62 -8.30 17.78
CA TYR A 265 -26.92 -7.69 16.48
C TYR A 265 -25.66 -7.24 15.73
N LEU A 266 -24.56 -6.97 16.44
CA LEU A 266 -23.24 -6.74 15.83
C LEU A 266 -22.59 -8.03 15.27
N SER A 267 -23.17 -9.22 15.53
CA SER A 267 -22.70 -10.50 14.97
C SER A 267 -23.46 -10.97 13.71
N ILE A 268 -24.43 -10.19 13.21
CA ILE A 268 -25.20 -10.54 12.00
C ILE A 268 -24.33 -10.48 10.72
N TYR A 269 -23.07 -10.05 10.82
CA TYR A 269 -22.07 -10.23 9.76
C TYR A 269 -21.42 -11.63 9.72
N ASP A 270 -21.88 -12.60 10.51
CA ASP A 270 -21.44 -14.00 10.47
C ASP A 270 -22.66 -14.96 10.31
N ALA A 271 -23.30 -14.91 9.13
CA ALA A 271 -24.47 -15.73 8.77
C ALA A 271 -24.16 -17.22 8.53
N SER A 272 -23.22 -17.81 9.28
CA SER A 272 -22.88 -19.24 9.19
C SER A 272 -22.76 -19.97 10.52
N VAL A 273 -23.11 -19.35 11.67
CA VAL A 273 -22.93 -20.01 12.98
C VAL A 273 -24.24 -20.30 13.75
N TYR A 274 -25.40 -19.85 13.28
CA TYR A 274 -26.69 -20.25 13.88
C TYR A 274 -27.32 -21.46 13.18
N LYS A 275 -26.63 -22.61 13.24
CA LYS A 275 -27.27 -23.93 13.22
C LYS A 275 -26.85 -24.65 14.51
N CYS A 276 -27.85 -25.15 15.22
CA CYS A 276 -27.76 -25.97 16.43
C CYS A 276 -27.38 -25.24 17.72
N TRP A 277 -28.38 -24.70 18.42
CA TRP A 277 -28.58 -25.01 19.85
C TRP A 277 -29.99 -24.62 20.31
N ILE A 278 -30.91 -25.58 20.25
CA ILE A 278 -32.11 -25.61 21.11
C ILE A 278 -32.12 -27.00 21.74
N PRO A 279 -31.79 -27.15 23.03
CA PRO A 279 -32.04 -28.39 23.74
C PRO A 279 -33.49 -28.39 24.25
N GLY A 280 -34.26 -29.40 23.83
CA GLY A 280 -35.44 -29.87 24.55
C GLY A 280 -36.76 -29.16 24.25
N MET A 281 -37.49 -29.67 23.25
CA MET A 281 -38.95 -29.81 23.30
C MET A 281 -39.34 -30.94 22.35
N VAL A 282 -39.77 -32.07 22.94
CA VAL A 282 -40.50 -33.16 22.30
C VAL A 282 -41.92 -32.68 22.05
#